data_AF-A0A9W6LP91-F1
#
_entry.id   AF-A0A9W6LP91-F1
#
_cell.length_a   1.000
_cell.length_b   1.000
_cell.length_c   1.000
_cell.angle_alpha   90.00
_cell.angle_beta   90.00
_cell.angle_gamma   90.00
#
_symmetry.space_group_name_H-M   'P 1'
#
loop_
_entity.id
_entity.type
_entity.pdbx_description
1 polymer ?
#
loop_
_entity_poly.entity_id
_entity_poly.type
_entity_poly.pdbx_seq_one_letter_code
_entity_poly.pdbx_strand_id
1 'polypeptide(L)'
;MMTQNKLQAVFDKEELEFKVQASGESNGKYWVQVATYVQARAIQERLDNCFGFDGWSVAYRETPSGVLCRLKAIYDGREIIKEDGAELTGKIGEPNALKGGCSGALKRVASSGFGIGRYLYKLPKMYAEEVQKDKPKDTIGWHKSKMKGGQWMWWKEPTLPYWAYTNECDKQATTTTTTEAQKKSQPPTTTHDTSEMTLDKASHLKWPIGKLKGTALGIVYKNSPDQIKYFYGYAHEGKFEDIKAAIKILDEATPENKRWKARVS
;
A
#
# COMPACT_ATOMS: atom_id res chain seq x y z
N MET A 1 -15.95 0.29 8.15
CA MET A 1 -14.47 0.22 8.17
C MET A 1 -13.88 -1.14 7.79
N MET A 2 -14.62 -2.26 7.77
CA MET A 2 -14.07 -3.59 7.40
C MET A 2 -13.69 -3.75 5.91
N THR A 3 -14.41 -3.12 4.98
CA THR A 3 -14.18 -3.32 3.53
C THR A 3 -12.86 -2.71 3.06
N GLN A 4 -12.48 -1.52 3.55
CA GLN A 4 -11.22 -0.90 3.14
C GLN A 4 -9.99 -1.72 3.58
N ASN A 5 -10.01 -2.28 4.79
CA ASN A 5 -8.92 -3.12 5.28
C ASN A 5 -8.78 -4.41 4.46
N LYS A 6 -9.89 -5.05 4.08
CA LYS A 6 -9.89 -6.24 3.21
C LYS A 6 -9.38 -5.92 1.81
N LEU A 7 -9.79 -4.77 1.27
CA LEU A 7 -9.42 -4.31 -0.07
C LEU A 7 -7.93 -4.00 -0.20
N GLN A 8 -7.31 -3.47 0.87
CA GLN A 8 -5.91 -3.06 0.91
C GLN A 8 -4.98 -4.10 1.55
N ALA A 9 -5.51 -5.26 1.91
CA ALA A 9 -4.72 -6.34 2.47
C ALA A 9 -3.63 -6.81 1.49
N VAL A 10 -2.56 -7.36 2.05
CA VAL A 10 -1.49 -7.95 1.26
C VAL A 10 -1.99 -9.16 0.47
N PHE A 11 -1.32 -9.42 -0.65
CA PHE A 11 -1.67 -10.51 -1.56
C PHE A 11 -0.81 -11.73 -1.24
N ASP A 12 -1.25 -12.88 -1.69
CA ASP A 12 -0.45 -14.10 -1.64
C ASP A 12 0.74 -13.97 -2.58
N LYS A 13 1.82 -14.71 -2.30
CA LYS A 13 3.03 -14.63 -3.11
C LYS A 13 2.75 -14.96 -4.58
N GLU A 14 1.87 -15.93 -4.82
CA GLU A 14 1.50 -16.45 -6.14
C GLU A 14 0.62 -15.48 -6.94
N GLU A 15 0.00 -14.50 -6.26
CA GLU A 15 -0.81 -13.44 -6.88
C GLU A 15 0.03 -12.22 -7.30
N LEU A 16 1.33 -12.24 -6.98
CA LEU A 16 2.29 -11.21 -7.34
C LEU A 16 3.07 -11.62 -8.59
N GLU A 17 3.41 -10.63 -9.41
CA GLU A 17 4.23 -10.80 -10.61
C GLU A 17 5.34 -9.75 -10.64
N PHE A 18 6.38 -10.05 -11.41
CA PHE A 18 7.53 -9.17 -11.63
C PHE A 18 7.62 -8.73 -13.09
N LYS A 19 7.86 -7.44 -13.31
CA LYS A 19 8.11 -6.86 -14.63
C LYS A 19 9.45 -6.16 -14.66
N VAL A 20 10.22 -6.43 -15.71
CA VAL A 20 11.47 -5.73 -16.00
C VAL A 20 11.18 -4.23 -16.17
N GLN A 21 11.83 -3.41 -15.35
CA GLN A 21 11.84 -1.95 -15.49
C GLN A 21 13.08 -1.47 -16.23
N ALA A 22 14.23 -2.05 -15.92
CA ALA A 22 15.50 -1.72 -16.55
C ALA A 22 16.39 -2.95 -16.57
N SER A 23 17.31 -2.99 -17.53
CA SER A 23 18.33 -4.02 -17.63
C SER A 23 19.60 -3.43 -18.23
N GLY A 24 20.73 -4.06 -17.95
CA GLY A 24 22.00 -3.66 -18.51
C GLY A 24 23.13 -4.63 -18.14
N GLU A 25 24.33 -4.18 -18.45
CA GLU A 25 25.58 -4.87 -18.15
C GLU A 25 26.53 -3.90 -17.44
N SER A 26 27.19 -4.35 -16.40
CA SER A 26 28.24 -3.58 -15.71
C SER A 26 29.32 -4.53 -15.24
N ASN A 27 30.58 -4.19 -15.54
CA ASN A 27 31.75 -5.01 -15.18
C ASN A 27 31.62 -6.48 -15.63
N GLY A 28 31.09 -6.72 -16.83
CA GLY A 28 30.87 -8.06 -17.38
C GLY A 28 29.74 -8.85 -16.72
N LYS A 29 28.97 -8.26 -15.79
CA LYS A 29 27.82 -8.88 -15.14
C LYS A 29 26.52 -8.23 -15.60
N TYR A 30 25.57 -9.05 -16.01
CA TYR A 30 24.21 -8.60 -16.34
C TYR A 30 23.40 -8.33 -15.08
N TRP A 31 22.55 -7.31 -15.16
CA TRP A 31 21.61 -6.96 -14.10
C TRP A 31 20.23 -6.65 -14.67
N VAL A 32 19.20 -6.96 -13.89
CA VAL A 32 17.80 -6.71 -14.23
C VAL A 32 17.12 -6.11 -13.02
N GLN A 33 16.65 -4.87 -13.16
CA GLN A 33 15.78 -4.22 -12.17
C GLN A 33 14.33 -4.55 -12.50
N VAL A 34 13.58 -4.97 -11.49
CA VAL A 34 12.18 -5.36 -11.63
C VAL A 34 11.27 -4.54 -10.72
N ALA A 35 10.01 -4.43 -11.11
CA ALA A 35 8.94 -3.98 -10.24
C ALA A 35 7.94 -5.10 -10.00
N THR A 36 7.44 -5.16 -8.77
CA THR A 36 6.41 -6.10 -8.35
C THR A 36 5.04 -5.45 -8.49
N TYR A 37 4.09 -6.20 -9.01
CA TYR A 37 2.70 -5.76 -9.12
C TYR A 37 1.75 -6.93 -8.90
N VAL A 38 0.51 -6.63 -8.55
CA VAL A 38 -0.55 -7.63 -8.37
C VAL A 38 -1.09 -8.07 -9.72
N GLN A 39 -1.36 -9.35 -9.88
CA GLN A 39 -2.05 -9.90 -11.06
C GLN A 39 -3.42 -9.25 -11.26
N ALA A 40 -3.82 -9.06 -12.52
CA ALA A 40 -5.12 -8.46 -12.83
C ALA A 40 -6.28 -9.32 -12.29
N ARG A 41 -6.14 -10.66 -12.36
CA ARG A 41 -7.14 -11.61 -11.86
C ARG A 41 -7.30 -11.53 -10.35
N ALA A 42 -6.19 -11.49 -9.60
CA ALA A 42 -6.20 -11.31 -8.15
C ALA A 42 -6.89 -9.99 -7.72
N ILE A 43 -6.69 -8.90 -8.48
CA ILE A 43 -7.43 -7.64 -8.25
C ILE A 43 -8.94 -7.83 -8.43
N GLN A 44 -9.36 -8.51 -9.51
CA GLN A 44 -10.78 -8.77 -9.78
C GLN A 44 -11.41 -9.63 -8.70
N GLU A 45 -10.74 -10.71 -8.29
CA GLU A 45 -11.19 -11.58 -7.19
C GLU A 45 -11.28 -10.82 -5.87
N ARG A 46 -10.32 -9.92 -5.60
CA ARG A 46 -10.37 -9.04 -4.43
C ARG A 46 -11.59 -8.12 -4.46
N LEU A 47 -11.91 -7.57 -5.62
CA LEU A 47 -13.09 -6.71 -5.81
C LEU A 47 -14.38 -7.51 -5.64
N ASP A 48 -14.49 -8.69 -6.23
CA ASP A 48 -15.62 -9.62 -6.05
C ASP A 48 -15.83 -9.96 -4.56
N ASN A 49 -14.74 -10.28 -3.86
CA ASN A 49 -14.78 -10.61 -2.43
C ASN A 49 -15.19 -9.43 -1.52
N CYS A 50 -14.92 -8.20 -1.95
CA CYS A 50 -15.21 -6.99 -1.16
C CYS A 50 -16.58 -6.38 -1.47
N PHE A 51 -17.02 -6.46 -2.73
CA PHE A 51 -18.19 -5.73 -3.23
C PHE A 51 -19.26 -6.65 -3.83
N GLY A 52 -18.99 -7.94 -4.03
CA GLY A 52 -19.83 -8.81 -4.85
C GLY A 52 -19.56 -8.59 -6.35
N PHE A 53 -20.01 -9.53 -7.19
CA PHE A 53 -19.82 -9.48 -8.63
C PHE A 53 -20.53 -8.28 -9.30
N ASP A 54 -21.58 -7.74 -8.66
CA ASP A 54 -22.41 -6.63 -9.13
C ASP A 54 -22.07 -5.28 -8.46
N GLY A 55 -21.28 -5.29 -7.38
CA GLY A 55 -20.90 -4.10 -6.63
C GLY A 55 -19.72 -3.33 -7.20
N TRP A 56 -19.12 -3.76 -8.31
CA TRP A 56 -18.06 -3.03 -9.01
C TRP A 56 -18.12 -3.23 -10.52
N SER A 57 -17.46 -2.33 -11.26
CA SER A 57 -17.38 -2.41 -12.72
C SER A 57 -16.15 -1.69 -13.24
N VAL A 58 -15.68 -2.09 -14.42
CA VAL A 58 -14.61 -1.41 -15.16
C VAL A 58 -15.08 -0.97 -16.53
N ALA A 59 -14.64 0.21 -16.96
CA ALA A 59 -14.78 0.67 -18.33
C ALA A 59 -13.41 1.11 -18.86
N TYR A 60 -13.13 0.79 -20.12
CA TYR A 60 -11.88 1.13 -20.79
C TYR A 60 -12.14 2.12 -21.91
N ARG A 61 -11.21 3.05 -22.09
CA ARG A 61 -11.18 3.99 -23.21
C ARG A 61 -9.79 4.03 -23.81
N GLU A 62 -9.69 3.75 -25.09
CA GLU A 62 -8.44 3.91 -25.82
C GLU A 62 -8.11 5.39 -25.99
N THR A 63 -6.81 5.70 -25.95
CA THR A 63 -6.24 7.00 -26.27
C THR A 63 -5.10 6.81 -27.27
N PRO A 64 -4.64 7.86 -27.96
CA PRO A 64 -3.50 7.75 -28.87
C PRO A 64 -2.22 7.17 -28.23
N SER A 65 -2.09 7.27 -26.90
CA SER A 65 -0.89 6.88 -26.16
C SER A 65 -1.09 5.67 -25.24
N GLY A 66 -2.30 5.10 -25.15
CA GLY A 66 -2.57 4.06 -24.17
C GLY A 66 -4.05 3.75 -23.95
N VAL A 67 -4.35 3.27 -22.75
CA VAL A 67 -5.69 2.93 -22.31
C VAL A 67 -5.96 3.62 -20.98
N LEU A 68 -7.09 4.30 -20.85
CA LEU A 68 -7.64 4.75 -19.58
C LEU A 68 -8.60 3.68 -19.05
N CYS A 69 -8.48 3.37 -17.76
CA CYS A 69 -9.40 2.50 -17.05
C CYS A 69 -10.15 3.31 -15.99
N ARG A 70 -11.49 3.25 -16.05
CA ARG A 70 -12.38 3.72 -15.01
C ARG A 70 -12.80 2.54 -14.15
N LEU A 71 -12.43 2.56 -12.88
CA LEU A 71 -12.89 1.60 -11.89
C LEU A 71 -13.95 2.25 -11.01
N LYS A 72 -15.08 1.58 -10.90
CA LYS A 72 -16.25 1.98 -10.12
C LYS A 72 -16.54 0.90 -9.08
N ALA A 73 -16.84 1.31 -7.85
CA ALA A 73 -17.34 0.42 -6.81
C ALA A 73 -18.47 1.09 -6.02
N ILE A 74 -19.42 0.30 -5.55
CA ILE A 74 -20.52 0.72 -4.68
C ILE A 74 -20.12 0.42 -3.24
N TYR A 75 -20.09 1.45 -2.40
CA TYR A 75 -19.77 1.30 -0.99
C TYR A 75 -20.73 2.16 -0.17
N ASP A 76 -21.43 1.53 0.78
CA ASP A 76 -22.38 2.21 1.68
C ASP A 76 -23.45 3.03 0.91
N GLY A 77 -24.00 2.42 -0.16
CA GLY A 77 -24.98 3.05 -1.05
C GLY A 77 -24.43 4.17 -1.93
N ARG A 78 -23.12 4.45 -1.88
CA ARG A 78 -22.48 5.51 -2.68
C ARG A 78 -21.62 4.92 -3.78
N GLU A 79 -21.62 5.59 -4.91
CA GLU A 79 -20.75 5.25 -6.03
C GLU A 79 -19.39 5.94 -5.89
N ILE A 80 -18.32 5.15 -5.94
CA ILE A 80 -16.93 5.64 -5.95
C ILE A 80 -16.35 5.35 -7.32
N ILE A 81 -15.94 6.38 -8.04
CA ILE A 81 -15.33 6.28 -9.36
C ILE A 81 -13.92 6.86 -9.31
N LYS A 82 -12.95 6.14 -9.87
CA LYS A 82 -11.57 6.60 -10.08
C LYS A 82 -11.10 6.20 -11.48
N GLU A 83 -10.15 6.96 -12.02
CA GLU A 83 -9.55 6.70 -13.33
C GLU A 83 -8.02 6.76 -13.24
N ASP A 84 -7.35 5.90 -14.00
CA ASP A 84 -5.90 5.96 -14.26
C ASP A 84 -5.63 5.32 -15.64
N GLY A 85 -4.44 5.53 -16.18
CA GLY A 85 -4.08 5.09 -17.53
C GLY A 85 -2.76 4.35 -17.60
N ALA A 86 -2.62 3.46 -18.58
CA ALA A 86 -1.35 2.82 -18.91
C ALA A 86 -1.08 2.89 -20.40
N GLU A 87 0.20 2.93 -20.75
CA GLU A 87 0.67 2.81 -22.13
C GLU A 87 0.38 1.41 -22.68
N LEU A 88 0.31 1.29 -24.01
CA LEU A 88 0.23 0.00 -24.70
C LEU A 88 1.52 -0.80 -24.52
N THR A 89 1.43 -2.12 -24.42
CA THR A 89 2.60 -3.00 -24.22
C THR A 89 3.26 -3.43 -25.53
N GLY A 90 3.14 -2.63 -26.58
CA GLY A 90 3.59 -2.94 -27.93
C GLY A 90 3.11 -1.90 -28.93
N LYS A 91 3.35 -2.13 -30.22
CA LYS A 91 2.85 -1.23 -31.27
C LYS A 91 1.33 -1.39 -31.42
N ILE A 92 0.66 -0.31 -31.84
CA ILE A 92 -0.76 -0.33 -32.20
C ILE A 92 -0.96 -1.40 -33.29
N GLY A 93 -1.96 -2.27 -33.11
CA GLY A 93 -2.27 -3.38 -34.02
C GLY A 93 -1.61 -4.72 -33.67
N GLU A 94 -0.71 -4.79 -32.69
CA GLU A 94 -0.18 -6.08 -32.22
C GLU A 94 -1.21 -6.84 -31.35
N PRO A 95 -1.35 -8.18 -31.48
CA PRO A 95 -2.41 -8.97 -30.83
C PRO A 95 -2.52 -8.85 -29.30
N ASN A 96 -1.46 -8.40 -28.62
CA ASN A 96 -1.38 -8.31 -27.16
C ASN A 96 -1.18 -6.88 -26.62
N ALA A 97 -1.00 -5.87 -27.49
CA ALA A 97 -0.72 -4.51 -27.07
C ALA A 97 -1.88 -3.90 -26.25
N LEU A 98 -3.11 -4.06 -26.75
CA LEU A 98 -4.32 -3.59 -26.05
C LEU A 98 -4.55 -4.34 -24.74
N LYS A 99 -4.40 -5.67 -24.73
CA LYS A 99 -4.59 -6.50 -23.53
C LYS A 99 -3.65 -6.10 -22.39
N GLY A 100 -2.38 -5.86 -22.72
CA GLY A 100 -1.40 -5.38 -21.75
C GLY A 100 -1.69 -3.96 -21.27
N GLY A 101 -2.14 -3.07 -22.16
CA GLY A 101 -2.59 -1.72 -21.82
C GLY A 101 -3.78 -1.72 -20.85
N CYS A 102 -4.84 -2.48 -21.15
CA CYS A 102 -6.01 -2.61 -20.27
C CYS A 102 -5.63 -3.17 -18.89
N SER A 103 -4.83 -4.24 -18.86
CA SER A 103 -4.37 -4.84 -17.60
C SER A 103 -3.50 -3.87 -16.79
N GLY A 104 -2.63 -3.12 -17.47
CA GLY A 104 -1.82 -2.08 -16.85
C GLY A 104 -2.69 -0.97 -16.26
N ALA A 105 -3.68 -0.48 -17.01
CA ALA A 105 -4.56 0.60 -16.57
C ALA A 105 -5.42 0.16 -15.36
N LEU A 106 -5.94 -1.08 -15.37
CA LEU A 106 -6.65 -1.67 -14.23
C LEU A 106 -5.77 -1.73 -12.98
N LYS A 107 -4.54 -2.28 -13.11
CA LYS A 107 -3.60 -2.38 -11.99
C LYS A 107 -3.27 -1.02 -11.39
N ARG A 108 -3.11 -0.01 -12.25
CA ARG A 108 -2.82 1.37 -11.83
C ARG A 108 -3.99 2.00 -11.08
N VAL A 109 -5.21 1.99 -11.64
CA VAL A 109 -6.38 2.59 -10.97
C VAL A 109 -6.76 1.84 -9.69
N ALA A 110 -6.56 0.53 -9.64
CA ALA A 110 -6.74 -0.27 -8.43
C ALA A 110 -5.78 0.19 -7.31
N SER A 111 -4.51 0.42 -7.64
CA SER A 111 -3.51 0.93 -6.69
C SER A 111 -3.75 2.40 -6.32
N SER A 112 -3.83 3.31 -7.31
CA SER A 112 -3.90 4.75 -7.09
C SER A 112 -5.26 5.22 -6.55
N GLY A 113 -6.35 4.60 -7.02
CA GLY A 113 -7.72 4.95 -6.65
C GLY A 113 -8.23 4.24 -5.40
N PHE A 114 -8.00 2.92 -5.30
CA PHE A 114 -8.63 2.06 -4.28
C PHE A 114 -7.64 1.50 -3.25
N GLY A 115 -6.34 1.61 -3.49
CA GLY A 115 -5.28 1.18 -2.57
C GLY A 115 -4.89 -0.29 -2.70
N ILE A 116 -5.46 -1.01 -3.67
CA ILE A 116 -5.18 -2.43 -3.92
C ILE A 116 -3.75 -2.57 -4.42
N GLY A 117 -2.90 -3.29 -3.69
CA GLY A 117 -1.48 -3.45 -4.06
C GLY A 117 -0.63 -2.19 -3.89
N ARG A 118 -1.18 -1.09 -3.33
CA ARG A 118 -0.43 0.17 -3.17
C ARG A 118 0.80 0.01 -2.27
N TYR A 119 0.76 -0.93 -1.33
CA TYR A 119 1.89 -1.22 -0.44
C TYR A 119 3.14 -1.69 -1.19
N LEU A 120 3.02 -2.28 -2.39
CA LEU A 120 4.15 -2.72 -3.21
C LEU A 120 5.02 -1.55 -3.69
N TYR A 121 4.47 -0.34 -3.77
CA TYR A 121 5.25 0.87 -4.07
C TYR A 121 6.19 1.29 -2.94
N LYS A 122 6.06 0.68 -1.74
CA LYS A 122 7.00 0.86 -0.62
C LYS A 122 8.22 -0.06 -0.73
N LEU A 123 8.23 -0.99 -1.69
CA LEU A 123 9.39 -1.86 -1.91
C LEU A 123 10.60 -1.01 -2.33
N PRO A 124 11.81 -1.36 -1.87
CA PRO A 124 13.02 -0.78 -2.43
C PRO A 124 13.16 -1.18 -3.90
N LYS A 125 14.14 -0.60 -4.60
CA LYS A 125 14.50 -1.09 -5.93
C LYS A 125 14.90 -2.56 -5.85
N MET A 126 14.16 -3.41 -6.54
CA MET A 126 14.41 -4.86 -6.57
C MET A 126 15.19 -5.23 -7.83
N TYR A 127 16.13 -6.16 -7.66
CA TYR A 127 16.95 -6.70 -8.74
C TYR A 127 16.83 -8.21 -8.76
N ALA A 128 16.83 -8.81 -9.95
CA ALA A 128 16.87 -10.25 -10.11
C ALA A 128 18.04 -10.86 -9.31
N GLU A 129 17.80 -11.99 -8.65
CA GLU A 129 18.84 -12.71 -7.88
C GLU A 129 19.98 -13.15 -8.80
N GLU A 130 19.61 -13.57 -10.00
CA GLU A 130 20.52 -14.10 -11.00
C GLU A 130 20.05 -13.75 -12.41
N VAL A 131 21.01 -13.56 -13.31
CA VAL A 131 20.77 -13.26 -14.73
C VAL A 131 21.75 -14.06 -15.57
N GLN A 132 21.25 -14.85 -16.51
CA GLN A 132 22.06 -15.71 -17.37
C GLN A 132 21.53 -15.78 -18.80
N LYS A 133 22.41 -16.13 -19.74
CA LYS A 133 22.06 -16.27 -21.16
C LYS A 133 21.36 -17.61 -21.41
N ASP A 134 21.91 -18.68 -20.85
CA ASP A 134 21.44 -20.03 -21.06
C ASP A 134 20.20 -20.35 -20.24
N LYS A 135 19.41 -21.31 -20.72
CA LYS A 135 18.24 -21.77 -19.97
C LYS A 135 18.70 -22.49 -18.69
N PRO A 136 18.18 -22.12 -17.52
CA PRO A 136 18.50 -22.82 -16.28
C PRO A 136 17.93 -24.25 -16.30
N LYS A 137 18.54 -25.16 -15.52
CA LYS A 137 18.10 -26.55 -15.43
C LYS A 137 16.70 -26.67 -14.85
N ASP A 138 16.40 -25.86 -13.85
CA ASP A 138 15.07 -25.66 -13.27
C ASP A 138 14.59 -24.25 -13.62
N THR A 139 13.34 -24.12 -14.05
CA THR A 139 12.72 -22.86 -14.46
C THR A 139 11.79 -22.27 -13.40
N ILE A 140 11.65 -22.90 -12.23
CA ILE A 140 10.84 -22.35 -11.13
C ILE A 140 11.43 -21.00 -10.68
N GLY A 141 10.59 -19.95 -10.67
CA GLY A 141 10.99 -18.58 -10.34
C GLY A 141 11.87 -17.90 -11.40
N TRP A 142 12.06 -18.53 -12.57
CA TRP A 142 12.82 -17.96 -13.67
C TRP A 142 11.91 -17.40 -14.76
N HIS A 143 12.26 -16.22 -15.23
CA HIS A 143 11.57 -15.52 -16.29
C HIS A 143 12.50 -15.29 -17.47
N LYS A 144 11.93 -15.20 -18.66
CA LYS A 144 12.66 -14.88 -19.88
C LYS A 144 12.19 -13.53 -20.41
N SER A 145 13.12 -12.61 -20.67
CA SER A 145 12.78 -11.28 -21.20
C SER A 145 13.84 -10.78 -22.16
N LYS A 146 13.41 -9.91 -23.08
CA LYS A 146 14.29 -9.23 -24.02
C LYS A 146 14.90 -8.00 -23.32
N MET A 147 16.21 -7.97 -23.17
CA MET A 147 16.94 -6.91 -22.48
C MET A 147 17.11 -5.66 -23.36
N LYS A 148 17.52 -4.55 -22.74
CA LYS A 148 17.86 -3.29 -23.43
C LYS A 148 19.11 -3.54 -24.29
N GLY A 149 18.91 -3.78 -25.59
CA GLY A 149 19.93 -4.28 -26.52
C GLY A 149 19.43 -5.44 -27.40
N GLY A 150 18.25 -5.97 -27.09
CA GLY A 150 17.56 -6.96 -27.93
C GLY A 150 17.92 -8.42 -27.66
N GLN A 151 18.91 -8.67 -26.80
CA GLN A 151 19.28 -10.02 -26.37
C GLN A 151 18.23 -10.60 -25.40
N TRP A 152 17.86 -11.85 -25.60
CA TRP A 152 17.03 -12.59 -24.65
C TRP A 152 17.89 -13.14 -23.51
N MET A 153 17.43 -12.97 -22.27
CA MET A 153 18.10 -13.53 -21.10
C MET A 153 17.09 -14.10 -20.11
N TRP A 154 17.55 -15.07 -19.34
CA TRP A 154 16.85 -15.62 -18.20
C TRP A 154 17.23 -14.85 -16.94
N TRP A 155 16.25 -14.55 -16.10
CA TRP A 155 16.48 -13.90 -14.82
C TRP A 155 15.60 -14.52 -13.75
N LYS A 156 16.15 -14.66 -12.55
CA LYS A 156 15.47 -15.25 -11.41
C LYS A 156 14.81 -14.17 -10.57
N GLU A 157 13.56 -14.39 -10.18
CA GLU A 157 12.80 -13.44 -9.37
C GLU A 157 13.55 -13.05 -8.09
N PRO A 158 13.42 -11.80 -7.62
CA PRO A 158 13.97 -11.41 -6.33
C PRO A 158 13.19 -12.03 -5.18
N THR A 159 13.88 -12.33 -4.08
CA THR A 159 13.22 -12.54 -2.80
C THR A 159 12.52 -11.25 -2.32
N LEU A 160 11.21 -11.33 -2.14
CA LEU A 160 10.41 -10.25 -1.55
C LEU A 160 10.60 -10.22 -0.02
N PRO A 161 10.55 -9.03 0.60
CA PRO A 161 10.54 -8.94 2.05
C PRO A 161 9.24 -9.54 2.61
N TYR A 162 9.33 -10.15 3.79
CA TYR A 162 8.22 -10.91 4.40
C TYR A 162 6.92 -10.11 4.58
N TRP A 163 7.01 -8.78 4.72
CA TRP A 163 5.82 -7.93 4.90
C TRP A 163 5.03 -7.71 3.60
N ALA A 164 5.59 -8.08 2.44
CA ALA A 164 5.01 -7.77 1.13
C ALA A 164 4.06 -8.85 0.60
N TYR A 165 3.88 -9.95 1.31
CA TYR A 165 2.95 -11.03 0.91
C TYR A 165 2.48 -11.80 2.14
N THR A 166 1.40 -12.58 2.01
CA THR A 166 1.06 -13.60 3.02
C THR A 166 1.64 -14.94 2.61
N ASN A 167 2.09 -15.72 3.60
CA ASN A 167 2.37 -17.14 3.40
C ASN A 167 1.11 -17.96 3.69
N GLU A 168 0.97 -19.13 3.07
CA GLU A 168 -0.08 -20.09 3.44
C GLU A 168 -0.06 -20.43 4.95
N CYS A 169 1.10 -20.33 5.61
CA CYS A 169 1.26 -20.50 7.06
C CYS A 169 0.51 -19.42 7.88
N ASP A 170 0.44 -18.18 7.39
CA ASP A 170 -0.21 -17.05 8.08
C ASP A 170 -1.75 -17.09 7.95
N LYS A 171 -2.26 -17.82 6.94
CA LYS A 171 -3.70 -18.02 6.73
C LYS A 171 -4.33 -18.87 7.85
N GLN A 172 -3.55 -19.75 8.50
CA GLN A 172 -4.02 -20.58 9.61
C GLN A 172 -4.12 -19.80 10.95
N ALA A 173 -3.27 -18.79 11.17
CA ALA A 173 -3.33 -17.98 12.39
C ALA A 173 -4.55 -17.05 12.46
N THR A 174 -5.15 -16.71 11.33
CA THR A 174 -6.30 -15.79 11.27
C THR A 174 -7.66 -16.49 11.44
N THR A 175 -7.69 -17.82 11.26
CA THR A 175 -8.94 -18.62 11.33
C THR A 175 -9.18 -19.22 12.72
N THR A 176 -8.12 -19.41 13.52
CA THR A 176 -8.20 -20.10 14.83
C THR A 176 -8.65 -19.20 15.99
N THR A 177 -8.52 -17.87 15.88
CA THR A 177 -8.80 -16.97 17.02
C THR A 177 -10.29 -16.58 17.17
N THR A 178 -11.21 -17.06 16.32
CA THR A 178 -12.65 -16.74 16.44
C THR A 178 -13.52 -17.92 16.94
N THR A 179 -12.96 -19.11 17.17
CA THR A 179 -13.78 -20.30 17.49
C THR A 179 -13.60 -20.86 18.91
N GLU A 180 -12.66 -20.38 19.72
CA GLU A 180 -12.40 -20.97 21.05
C GLU A 180 -12.71 -20.10 22.29
N ALA A 181 -13.33 -18.92 22.15
CA ALA A 181 -13.68 -18.08 23.31
C ALA A 181 -15.19 -17.97 23.57
N GLN A 182 -15.94 -19.08 23.52
CA GLN A 182 -17.29 -19.17 24.11
C GLN A 182 -17.56 -20.55 24.73
N LYS A 183 -17.08 -20.77 25.96
CA LYS A 183 -17.81 -21.57 26.96
C LYS A 183 -17.28 -21.42 28.40
N LYS A 184 -18.16 -20.91 29.29
CA LYS A 184 -18.19 -20.96 30.78
C LYS A 184 -17.08 -20.15 31.50
N SER A 185 -17.30 -19.34 32.54
CA SER A 185 -18.32 -19.23 33.60
C SER A 185 -18.16 -17.90 34.39
N GLN A 186 -19.21 -17.40 35.07
CA GLN A 186 -19.21 -16.30 36.08
C GLN A 186 -19.88 -16.81 37.38
N PRO A 187 -19.82 -16.13 38.56
CA PRO A 187 -18.88 -15.12 39.09
C PRO A 187 -18.37 -15.46 40.54
N PRO A 188 -17.68 -14.54 41.26
CA PRO A 188 -18.45 -13.80 42.26
C PRO A 188 -18.13 -12.29 42.35
N THR A 189 -19.12 -11.59 42.89
CA THR A 189 -19.25 -10.16 43.15
C THR A 189 -18.28 -9.64 44.21
N THR A 190 -17.63 -8.48 44.00
CA THR A 190 -17.53 -7.42 45.03
C THR A 190 -17.32 -6.05 44.34
N THR A 191 -17.88 -5.05 45.01
CA THR A 191 -18.27 -3.69 44.63
C THR A 191 -17.16 -2.63 44.49
N HIS A 192 -17.47 -1.63 43.66
CA HIS A 192 -17.06 -0.21 43.64
C HIS A 192 -15.60 0.17 43.93
N ASP A 193 -14.92 0.81 42.97
CA ASP A 193 -14.60 2.24 43.11
C ASP A 193 -14.18 2.88 41.78
N THR A 194 -14.49 4.16 41.65
CA THR A 194 -14.30 5.03 40.50
C THR A 194 -12.99 5.80 40.73
N SER A 195 -11.96 5.60 39.92
CA SER A 195 -10.82 6.52 39.90
C SER A 195 -10.13 6.58 38.54
N GLU A 196 -10.05 7.81 38.04
CA GLU A 196 -9.36 8.25 36.83
C GLU A 196 -7.82 8.13 36.95
N MET A 197 -7.16 8.13 35.78
CA MET A 197 -5.74 8.49 35.53
C MET A 197 -4.68 7.48 36.04
N THR A 198 -3.62 7.12 35.30
CA THR A 198 -2.71 7.95 34.49
C THR A 198 -2.03 7.16 33.36
N LEU A 199 -1.87 7.78 32.18
CA LEU A 199 -0.82 7.42 31.21
C LEU A 199 0.55 7.76 31.82
N ASP A 200 1.48 6.81 31.86
CA ASP A 200 2.90 7.14 31.88
C ASP A 200 3.72 6.12 31.06
N LYS A 201 4.74 6.64 30.38
CA LYS A 201 5.85 5.99 29.65
C LYS A 201 5.60 5.52 28.22
N ALA A 202 5.55 6.52 27.33
CA ALA A 202 6.21 6.39 26.03
C ALA A 202 7.70 6.06 26.24
N SER A 203 8.16 4.92 25.75
CA SER A 203 9.60 4.59 25.69
C SER A 203 10.00 4.13 24.28
N HIS A 204 10.55 5.11 23.56
CA HIS A 204 11.70 5.06 22.64
C HIS A 204 11.64 4.20 21.37
N LEU A 205 11.25 4.82 20.26
CA LEU A 205 11.74 4.45 18.92
C LEU A 205 12.90 5.39 18.55
N LYS A 206 14.15 4.89 18.60
CA LYS A 206 15.32 5.60 18.07
C LYS A 206 15.38 5.40 16.55
N TRP A 207 15.46 6.50 15.81
CA TRP A 207 15.64 6.49 14.37
C TRP A 207 16.99 7.11 14.00
N PRO A 208 17.86 6.45 13.21
CA PRO A 208 19.03 7.08 12.65
C PRO A 208 18.69 7.60 11.24
N ILE A 209 18.45 8.91 11.09
CA ILE A 209 18.63 9.58 9.80
C ILE A 209 19.60 10.71 9.98
N GLY A 210 20.71 10.60 9.26
CA GLY A 210 21.62 11.70 9.05
C GLY A 210 20.93 12.86 8.31
N LYS A 211 21.16 14.05 8.87
CA LYS A 211 21.18 15.36 8.21
C LYS A 211 19.86 15.87 7.58
N LEU A 212 18.87 16.12 8.43
CA LEU A 212 17.99 17.30 8.27
C LEU A 212 18.13 18.13 9.56
N LYS A 213 18.61 19.37 9.47
CA LYS A 213 18.66 20.29 10.61
C LYS A 213 17.29 20.96 10.74
N GLY A 214 16.46 20.49 11.66
CA GLY A 214 15.17 21.09 12.00
C GLY A 214 14.49 20.36 13.17
N THR A 215 13.68 21.07 13.94
CA THR A 215 12.93 20.51 15.08
C THR A 215 11.55 20.05 14.59
N ALA A 216 11.27 18.75 14.65
CA ALA A 216 9.92 18.24 14.43
C ALA A 216 9.08 18.50 15.70
N LEU A 217 7.97 19.23 15.57
CA LEU A 217 6.96 19.27 16.61
C LEU A 217 5.80 18.33 16.22
N GLY A 218 5.59 17.30 17.03
CA GLY A 218 4.35 16.56 17.03
C GLY A 218 3.38 17.23 18.00
N ILE A 219 2.21 17.64 17.54
CA ILE A 219 1.13 18.05 18.44
C ILE A 219 0.08 16.95 18.44
N VAL A 220 -0.22 16.44 19.64
CA VAL A 220 -1.20 15.38 19.87
C VAL A 220 -2.50 16.02 20.31
N TYR A 221 -3.59 15.73 19.62
CA TYR A 221 -4.92 16.19 20.02
C TYR A 221 -5.86 15.01 20.28
N LYS A 222 -6.62 15.10 21.36
CA LYS A 222 -7.62 14.11 21.80
C LYS A 222 -9.02 14.66 21.51
N ASN A 223 -9.73 14.04 20.57
CA ASN A 223 -11.04 14.51 20.10
C ASN A 223 -12.21 13.83 20.85
N SER A 224 -11.97 12.66 21.45
CA SER A 224 -12.84 11.97 22.41
C SER A 224 -11.99 10.94 23.19
N PRO A 225 -12.51 10.25 24.23
CA PRO A 225 -11.81 9.17 24.92
C PRO A 225 -11.18 8.14 23.98
N ASP A 226 -11.80 7.91 22.81
CA ASP A 226 -11.51 6.80 21.89
C ASP A 226 -10.94 7.26 20.53
N GLN A 227 -10.66 8.56 20.35
CA GLN A 227 -10.02 9.08 19.13
C GLN A 227 -8.86 10.02 19.44
N ILE A 228 -7.65 9.53 19.15
CA ILE A 228 -6.43 10.34 19.07
C ILE A 228 -6.12 10.57 17.60
N LYS A 229 -6.00 11.84 17.19
CA LYS A 229 -5.50 12.21 15.86
C LYS A 229 -4.13 12.85 16.01
N TYR A 230 -3.18 12.42 15.20
CA TYR A 230 -1.82 12.93 15.18
C TYR A 230 -1.66 13.89 14.00
N PHE A 231 -1.12 15.08 14.26
CA PHE A 231 -0.66 15.97 13.21
C PHE A 231 0.86 16.14 13.33
N TYR A 232 1.55 15.94 12.21
CA TYR A 232 2.99 16.13 12.10
C TYR A 232 3.24 17.35 11.21
N GLY A 233 3.75 18.42 11.80
CA GLY A 233 4.17 19.62 11.07
C GLY A 233 5.69 19.72 11.03
N TYR A 234 6.22 20.17 9.90
CA TYR A 234 7.64 20.53 9.76
C TYR A 234 7.76 22.05 9.75
N ALA A 235 8.50 22.62 10.71
CA ALA A 235 8.87 24.03 10.70
C ALA A 235 10.34 24.15 10.28
N HIS A 236 10.60 24.88 9.19
CA HIS A 236 11.95 25.17 8.74
C HIS A 236 12.48 26.36 9.56
N GLU A 237 13.62 26.19 10.23
CA GLU A 237 14.32 27.26 11.00
C GLU A 237 13.59 27.86 12.22
N GLY A 238 13.05 26.98 13.07
CA GLY A 238 13.12 27.11 14.54
C GLY A 238 13.01 28.49 15.22
N LYS A 239 11.98 29.30 14.92
CA LYS A 239 11.54 30.36 15.85
C LYS A 239 10.24 29.96 16.53
N PHE A 240 10.18 30.13 17.85
CA PHE A 240 9.01 29.81 18.68
C PHE A 240 7.73 30.58 18.26
N GLU A 241 7.93 31.74 17.62
CA GLU A 241 6.90 32.57 16.98
C GLU A 241 6.14 31.80 15.88
N ASP A 242 6.82 30.97 15.08
CA ASP A 242 6.22 30.24 13.95
C ASP A 242 5.31 29.09 14.45
N ILE A 243 5.65 28.51 15.60
CA ILE A 243 4.83 27.49 16.27
C ILE A 243 3.53 28.13 16.80
N LYS A 244 3.62 29.32 17.40
CA LYS A 244 2.43 30.08 17.84
C LYS A 244 1.55 30.49 16.65
N ALA A 245 2.15 30.88 15.53
CA ALA A 245 1.43 31.20 14.30
C ALA A 245 0.70 29.96 13.72
N ALA A 246 1.37 28.81 13.67
CA ALA A 246 0.76 27.56 13.21
C ALA A 246 -0.41 27.10 14.11
N ILE A 247 -0.27 27.26 15.43
CA ILE A 247 -1.34 27.00 16.40
C ILE A 247 -2.52 27.96 16.17
N LYS A 248 -2.26 29.25 15.96
CA LYS A 248 -3.28 30.26 15.69
C LYS A 248 -4.06 29.96 14.39
N ILE A 249 -3.38 29.54 13.32
CA ILE A 249 -4.02 29.13 12.05
C ILE A 249 -4.95 27.93 12.27
N LEU A 250 -4.56 26.98 13.11
CA LEU A 250 -5.39 25.80 13.43
C LEU A 250 -6.63 26.15 14.27
N ASP A 251 -6.48 27.05 15.25
CA ASP A 251 -7.60 27.57 16.06
C ASP A 251 -8.57 28.41 15.20
N GLU A 252 -8.06 29.22 14.26
CA GLU A 252 -8.87 30.00 13.32
C GLU A 252 -9.58 29.14 12.26
N ALA A 253 -8.95 28.04 11.82
CA ALA A 253 -9.54 27.08 10.89
C ALA A 253 -10.66 26.22 11.52
N THR A 254 -10.87 26.31 12.83
CA THR A 254 -11.92 25.58 13.56
C THR A 254 -12.77 26.47 14.48
N PRO A 255 -13.51 27.47 13.96
CA PRO A 255 -14.19 28.48 14.77
C PRO A 255 -15.33 27.95 15.66
N GLU A 256 -15.92 26.82 15.28
CA GLU A 256 -17.18 26.31 15.85
C GLU A 256 -17.02 25.66 17.23
N ASN A 257 -15.80 25.64 17.74
CA ASN A 257 -15.43 24.74 18.80
C ASN A 257 -14.66 25.52 19.88
N LYS A 258 -15.35 26.41 20.60
CA LYS A 258 -14.79 27.33 21.60
C LYS A 258 -14.20 26.68 22.88
N ARG A 259 -13.86 25.38 22.85
CA ARG A 259 -13.38 24.61 24.02
C ARG A 259 -11.89 24.28 24.01
N TRP A 260 -11.14 24.65 22.98
CA TRP A 260 -9.78 24.16 22.79
C TRP A 260 -8.73 25.22 23.13
N LYS A 261 -7.66 24.79 23.82
CA LYS A 261 -6.43 25.56 24.00
C LYS A 261 -5.28 24.64 23.65
N ALA A 262 -4.54 24.95 22.58
CA ALA A 262 -3.24 24.34 22.37
C ALA A 262 -2.30 24.77 23.51
N ARG A 263 -1.58 23.81 24.11
CA ARG A 263 -0.51 24.08 25.07
C ARG A 263 0.80 23.56 24.51
N VAL A 264 1.82 24.40 24.60
CA VAL A 264 3.21 24.00 24.36
C VAL A 264 3.75 23.56 25.72
N SER A 265 4.11 22.28 25.84
CA SER A 265 4.86 21.75 26.99
C SER A 265 6.35 21.91 26.77
#